data_AF-A0A6L7U8K2-F1
#
_entry.id   AF-A0A6L7U8K2-F1
#
_cell.length_a   1.000
_cell.length_b   1.000
_cell.length_c   1.000
_cell.angle_alpha   90.00
_cell.angle_beta   90.00
_cell.angle_gamma   90.00
#
_symmetry.space_group_name_H-M   'P 1'
#
loop_
_entity.id
_entity.type
_entity.pdbx_description
1 polymer ?
#
loop_
_entity_poly.entity_id
_entity_poly.type
_entity_poly.pdbx_seq_one_letter_code
_entity_poly.pdbx_strand_id
1 'polypeptide(L)'
;MTFSVVEGTRGYLEAITHQINGTYENGWYDACAVMMRKLMETLIIEVFEQRGMAKKIQTSAGDFEQLATLIGKVVGESDWNLSRNTRRALSDVKELGDNSAHGRRFAAHRSDIDGLRIGFRAAVQELAQLCGWS
;
A
#
# COMPACT_ATOMS: atom_id res chain seq x y z
N MET A 1 4.82 -13.53 2.53
CA MET A 1 3.64 -12.92 3.19
C MET A 1 2.36 -13.35 2.45
N THR A 2 1.46 -14.09 3.08
CA THR A 2 0.20 -14.47 2.39
C THR A 2 -0.81 -13.31 2.42
N PHE A 3 -1.33 -12.93 1.25
CA PHE A 3 -2.37 -11.91 1.06
C PHE A 3 -3.56 -12.49 0.29
N SER A 4 -4.23 -13.49 0.87
CA SER A 4 -5.37 -14.16 0.25
C SER A 4 -6.54 -13.24 -0.11
N VAL A 5 -6.60 -12.03 0.46
CA VAL A 5 -7.69 -11.06 0.24
C VAL A 5 -7.64 -10.39 -1.13
N VAL A 6 -6.51 -10.44 -1.85
CA VAL A 6 -6.44 -9.92 -3.23
C VAL A 6 -6.54 -11.03 -4.28
N GLU A 7 -6.58 -12.29 -3.86
CA GLU A 7 -6.68 -13.46 -4.73
C GLU A 7 -8.07 -13.52 -5.38
N GLY A 8 -8.13 -13.61 -6.70
CA GLY A 8 -9.36 -13.59 -7.48
C GLY A 8 -9.96 -12.19 -7.74
N THR A 9 -9.27 -11.11 -7.33
CA THR A 9 -9.73 -9.73 -7.59
C THR A 9 -9.25 -9.25 -8.96
N ARG A 10 -7.97 -8.91 -9.09
CA ARG A 10 -7.36 -8.36 -10.30
C ARG A 10 -5.91 -8.79 -10.45
N GLY A 11 -5.55 -9.23 -11.65
CA GLY A 11 -4.24 -9.85 -11.91
C GLY A 11 -3.03 -8.97 -11.57
N TYR A 12 -3.15 -7.63 -11.60
CA TYR A 12 -2.02 -6.76 -11.20
C TYR A 12 -1.82 -6.72 -9.68
N LEU A 13 -2.87 -6.82 -8.85
CA LEU A 13 -2.73 -6.89 -7.39
C LEU A 13 -2.09 -8.21 -6.98
N GLU A 14 -2.48 -9.30 -7.63
CA GLU A 14 -1.86 -10.62 -7.48
C GLU A 14 -0.39 -10.59 -7.90
N ALA A 15 -0.08 -9.98 -9.05
CA ALA A 15 1.29 -9.86 -9.53
C ALA A 15 2.18 -9.06 -8.55
N ILE A 16 1.68 -7.92 -8.04
CA ILE A 16 2.39 -7.13 -7.01
C ILE A 16 2.62 -7.97 -5.76
N THR A 17 1.61 -8.72 -5.32
CA THR A 17 1.68 -9.58 -4.15
C THR A 17 2.71 -10.70 -4.32
N HIS A 18 2.76 -11.33 -5.50
CA HIS A 18 3.80 -12.30 -5.84
C HIS A 18 5.19 -11.66 -5.81
N GLN A 19 5.34 -10.44 -6.30
CA GLN A 19 6.60 -9.69 -6.25
C GLN A 19 7.02 -9.38 -4.80
N ILE A 20 6.10 -8.98 -3.92
CA ILE A 20 6.37 -8.81 -2.47
C ILE A 20 6.90 -10.12 -1.87
N ASN A 21 6.28 -11.24 -2.20
CA ASN A 21 6.70 -12.54 -1.69
C ASN A 21 8.07 -12.96 -2.20
N GLY A 22 8.30 -12.86 -3.52
CA GLY A 22 9.58 -13.21 -4.12
C GLY A 22 10.73 -12.35 -3.58
N THR A 23 10.52 -11.04 -3.48
CA THR A 23 11.54 -10.12 -2.92
C THR A 23 11.83 -10.40 -1.45
N TYR A 24 10.82 -10.71 -0.63
CA TYR A 24 11.02 -11.10 0.76
C TYR A 24 11.79 -12.42 0.91
N GLU A 25 11.39 -13.45 0.16
CA GLU A 25 12.00 -14.80 0.23
C GLU A 25 13.46 -14.81 -0.22
N ASN A 26 13.82 -13.97 -1.20
CA ASN A 26 15.18 -13.84 -1.69
C ASN A 26 16.04 -12.83 -0.88
N GLY A 27 15.48 -12.22 0.16
CA GLY A 27 16.19 -11.25 1.00
C GLY A 27 16.44 -9.89 0.36
N TRP A 28 15.68 -9.54 -0.70
CA TRP A 28 15.75 -8.24 -1.38
C TRP A 28 14.84 -7.23 -0.68
N TYR A 29 15.18 -6.87 0.55
CA TYR A 29 14.27 -6.14 1.44
C TYR A 29 13.96 -4.71 0.98
N ASP A 30 14.91 -4.01 0.33
CA ASP A 30 14.61 -2.70 -0.27
C ASP A 30 13.55 -2.84 -1.37
N ALA A 31 13.72 -3.82 -2.27
CA ALA A 31 12.74 -4.13 -3.30
C ALA A 31 11.40 -4.56 -2.67
N CYS A 32 11.41 -5.33 -1.58
CA CYS A 32 10.21 -5.72 -0.85
C CYS A 32 9.46 -4.49 -0.32
N ALA A 33 10.15 -3.54 0.32
CA ALA A 33 9.55 -2.31 0.80
C ALA A 33 8.95 -1.47 -0.32
N VAL A 34 9.64 -1.34 -1.46
CA VAL A 34 9.13 -0.64 -2.65
C VAL A 34 7.87 -1.32 -3.20
N MET A 35 7.84 -2.65 -3.23
CA MET A 35 6.66 -3.40 -3.68
C MET A 35 5.48 -3.28 -2.69
N MET A 36 5.74 -3.26 -1.39
CA MET A 36 4.71 -2.99 -0.36
C MET A 36 4.12 -1.59 -0.54
N ARG A 37 4.97 -0.58 -0.76
CA ARG A 37 4.56 0.80 -1.07
C ARG A 37 3.68 0.86 -2.33
N LYS A 38 4.08 0.17 -3.40
CA LYS A 38 3.31 0.09 -4.65
C LYS A 38 1.93 -0.56 -4.45
N LEU A 39 1.84 -1.67 -3.71
CA LEU A 39 0.55 -2.31 -3.41
C LEU A 39 -0.39 -1.35 -2.68
N MET A 40 0.14 -0.68 -1.66
CA MET A 40 -0.62 0.27 -0.84
C MET A 40 -1.13 1.45 -1.65
N GLU A 41 -0.27 2.05 -2.48
CA GLU A 41 -0.64 3.12 -3.42
C GLU A 41 -1.77 2.68 -4.36
N THR A 42 -1.61 1.50 -4.95
CA THR A 42 -2.61 0.91 -5.84
C THR A 42 -3.95 0.72 -5.12
N LEU A 43 -3.95 0.14 -3.91
CA LEU A 43 -5.17 -0.10 -3.15
C LEU A 43 -5.89 1.21 -2.75
N ILE A 44 -5.15 2.27 -2.41
CA ILE A 44 -5.78 3.56 -2.12
C ILE A 44 -6.48 4.11 -3.37
N ILE A 45 -5.83 4.05 -4.54
CA ILE A 45 -6.45 4.47 -5.80
C ILE A 45 -7.74 3.68 -6.04
N GLU A 46 -7.69 2.37 -5.84
CA GLU A 46 -8.85 1.49 -6.01
C GLU A 46 -10.02 1.83 -5.10
N VAL A 47 -9.75 2.16 -3.84
CA VAL A 47 -10.80 2.60 -2.91
C VAL A 47 -11.54 3.81 -3.48
N PHE A 48 -10.83 4.82 -3.99
CA PHE A 48 -11.46 5.99 -4.58
C PHE A 48 -12.16 5.68 -5.90
N GLU A 49 -11.60 4.85 -6.76
CA GLU A 49 -12.22 4.47 -8.03
C GLU A 49 -13.51 3.67 -7.82
N GLN A 50 -13.51 2.65 -6.95
CA GLN A 50 -14.69 1.85 -6.64
C GLN A 50 -15.82 2.67 -5.99
N ARG A 51 -15.49 3.80 -5.37
CA ARG A 51 -16.45 4.72 -4.77
C ARG A 51 -16.89 5.83 -5.72
N GLY A 52 -16.43 5.84 -6.97
CA GLY A 52 -16.74 6.90 -7.94
C GLY A 52 -16.10 8.24 -7.61
N MET A 53 -15.03 8.24 -6.80
CA MET A 53 -14.37 9.43 -6.26
C MET A 53 -12.96 9.67 -6.80
N ALA A 54 -12.59 9.03 -7.92
CA ALA A 54 -11.28 9.16 -8.55
C ALA A 54 -10.84 10.62 -8.76
N LYS A 55 -11.78 11.52 -9.09
CA LYS A 55 -11.50 12.95 -9.27
C LYS A 55 -10.95 13.64 -8.02
N LYS A 56 -11.25 13.15 -6.82
CA LYS A 56 -10.71 13.69 -5.57
C LYS A 56 -9.20 13.46 -5.46
N ILE A 57 -8.67 12.42 -6.11
CA ILE A 57 -7.26 11.99 -6.00
C ILE A 57 -6.46 12.21 -7.28
N GLN A 58 -7.00 12.96 -8.25
CA GLN A 58 -6.30 13.36 -9.46
C GLN A 58 -5.76 14.79 -9.35
N THR A 59 -4.61 15.02 -9.95
CA THR A 59 -4.05 16.34 -10.23
C THR A 59 -4.90 17.06 -11.28
N SER A 60 -4.66 18.36 -11.47
CA SER A 60 -5.27 19.13 -12.55
C SER A 60 -4.94 18.61 -13.95
N ALA A 61 -3.82 17.89 -14.11
CA ALA A 61 -3.42 17.26 -15.37
C ALA A 61 -4.14 15.93 -15.65
N GLY A 62 -4.87 15.39 -14.67
CA GLY A 62 -5.58 14.11 -14.78
C GLY A 62 -4.81 12.90 -14.25
N ASP A 63 -3.53 13.06 -13.91
CA ASP A 63 -2.71 12.02 -13.27
C ASP A 63 -3.11 11.83 -11.79
N PHE A 64 -2.91 10.62 -11.25
CA PHE A 64 -3.08 10.40 -9.81
C PHE A 64 -2.00 11.10 -8.99
N GLU A 65 -2.39 11.57 -7.81
CA GLU A 65 -1.52 12.25 -6.87
C GLU A 65 -0.45 11.32 -6.28
N GLN A 66 0.64 11.91 -5.78
CA GLN A 66 1.70 11.15 -5.11
C GLN A 66 1.19 10.47 -3.83
N LEU A 67 1.77 9.33 -3.47
CA LEU A 67 1.37 8.53 -2.31
C LEU A 67 1.16 9.31 -1.00
N ALA A 68 2.00 10.32 -0.71
CA ALA A 68 1.83 11.15 0.49
C ALA A 68 0.46 11.86 0.51
N THR A 69 0.07 12.44 -0.62
CA THR A 69 -1.22 13.10 -0.81
C THR A 69 -2.36 12.09 -0.80
N LEU A 70 -2.18 10.92 -1.44
CA LEU A 70 -3.17 9.84 -1.42
C LEU A 70 -3.46 9.35 0.00
N ILE A 71 -2.43 9.17 0.84
CA ILE A 71 -2.60 8.82 2.25
C ILE A 71 -3.38 9.91 2.98
N GLY A 72 -3.03 11.19 2.79
CA GLY A 72 -3.78 12.29 3.38
C GLY A 72 -5.27 12.26 3.01
N LYS A 73 -5.58 12.02 1.72
CA LYS A 73 -6.95 11.96 1.20
C LYS A 73 -7.71 10.74 1.75
N VAL A 74 -7.13 9.54 1.75
CA VAL A 74 -7.83 8.33 2.25
C VAL A 74 -8.05 8.37 3.77
N VAL A 75 -7.13 8.97 4.52
CA VAL A 75 -7.23 9.13 5.98
C VAL A 75 -8.25 10.22 6.34
N GLY A 76 -8.32 11.30 5.54
CA GLY A 76 -9.19 12.44 5.79
C GLY A 76 -10.61 12.32 5.22
N GLU A 77 -10.91 11.27 4.45
CA GLU A 77 -12.23 11.08 3.86
C GLU A 77 -13.28 10.74 4.92
N SER A 78 -14.49 11.33 4.81
CA SER A 78 -15.58 11.17 5.77
C SER A 78 -16.46 9.95 5.52
N ASP A 79 -16.43 9.39 4.31
CA ASP A 79 -17.29 8.28 3.89
C ASP A 79 -16.89 6.94 4.50
N TRP A 80 -15.71 6.86 5.13
CA TRP A 80 -15.24 5.69 5.86
C TRP A 80 -14.40 6.10 7.06
N ASN A 81 -14.13 5.13 7.93
CA ASN A 81 -13.24 5.34 9.05
C ASN A 81 -12.18 4.26 9.12
N LEU A 82 -10.95 4.62 8.79
CA LEU A 82 -9.81 3.72 8.91
C LEU A 82 -9.44 3.50 10.37
N SER A 83 -9.09 2.26 10.72
CA SER A 83 -8.54 1.90 12.02
C SER A 83 -7.24 2.66 12.31
N ARG A 84 -6.94 2.89 13.59
CA ARG A 84 -5.67 3.52 14.01
C ARG A 84 -4.45 2.75 13.50
N ASN A 85 -4.53 1.42 13.46
CA ASN A 85 -3.45 0.56 12.98
C ASN A 85 -3.20 0.76 11.48
N THR A 86 -4.25 0.84 10.68
CA THR A 86 -4.12 1.12 9.24
C THR A 86 -3.55 2.51 8.99
N ARG A 87 -4.06 3.54 9.69
CA ARG A 87 -3.52 4.92 9.56
C ARG A 87 -2.02 4.98 9.84
N ARG A 88 -1.55 4.25 10.86
CA ARG A 88 -0.12 4.15 11.18
C ARG A 88 0.65 3.36 10.10
N ALA A 89 0.14 2.20 9.72
CA ALA A 89 0.78 1.36 8.71
C ALA A 89 0.96 2.07 7.35
N LEU A 90 -0.01 2.92 6.96
CA LEU A 90 0.10 3.73 5.75
C LEU A 90 1.34 4.63 5.77
N SER A 91 1.57 5.33 6.89
CA SER A 91 2.74 6.19 7.07
C SER A 91 4.04 5.38 7.15
N ASP A 92 4.05 4.30 7.92
CA ASP A 92 5.25 3.49 8.16
C ASP A 92 5.74 2.80 6.86
N VAL A 93 4.82 2.26 6.05
CA VAL A 93 5.15 1.63 4.77
C VAL A 93 5.63 2.65 3.74
N LYS A 94 5.04 3.86 3.73
CA LYS A 94 5.54 4.95 2.88
C LYS A 94 6.97 5.30 3.26
N GLU A 95 7.24 5.51 4.55
CA GLU A 95 8.57 5.89 5.04
C GLU A 95 9.63 4.83 4.68
N LEU A 96 9.36 3.55 4.97
CA LEU A 96 10.30 2.48 4.64
C LEU A 96 10.50 2.36 3.12
N GLY A 97 9.42 2.45 2.33
CA GLY A 97 9.48 2.38 0.88
C GLY A 97 10.27 3.54 0.26
N ASP A 98 10.07 4.77 0.74
CA ASP A 98 10.79 5.95 0.25
C ASP A 98 12.29 5.87 0.60
N ASN A 99 12.62 5.45 1.83
CA ASN A 99 14.01 5.22 2.24
C ASN A 99 14.66 4.12 1.40
N SER A 100 13.94 3.03 1.11
CA SER A 100 14.44 1.93 0.28
C SER A 100 14.63 2.31 -1.19
N ALA A 101 13.79 3.21 -1.72
CA ALA A 101 13.85 3.65 -3.12
C ALA A 101 14.92 4.74 -3.35
N HIS A 102 15.11 5.63 -2.38
CA HIS A 102 15.84 6.88 -2.60
C HIS A 102 17.00 7.10 -1.61
N GLY A 103 17.04 6.37 -0.50
CA GLY A 103 18.06 6.50 0.52
C GLY A 103 19.41 5.96 0.06
N ARG A 104 20.32 6.85 -0.37
CA ARG A 104 21.66 6.47 -0.88
C ARG A 104 22.49 5.59 0.09
N ARG A 105 22.27 5.71 1.39
CA ARG A 105 22.98 4.97 2.45
C ARG A 105 22.04 4.09 3.29
N PHE A 106 20.81 3.92 2.82
CA PHE A 106 19.82 3.07 3.46
C PHE A 106 19.83 1.72 2.76
N ALA A 107 19.68 0.66 3.55
CA ALA A 107 19.43 -0.69 3.06
C ALA A 107 18.49 -1.35 4.06
N ALA A 108 17.30 -1.73 3.62
CA ALA A 108 16.34 -2.40 4.47
C ALA A 108 16.87 -3.77 4.88
N HIS A 109 16.53 -4.16 6.11
CA HIS A 109 16.77 -5.48 6.64
C HIS A 109 15.46 -6.23 6.86
N ARG A 110 15.58 -7.54 7.08
CA ARG A 110 14.43 -8.41 7.35
C ARG A 110 13.57 -7.89 8.50
N SER A 111 14.21 -7.40 9.56
CA SER A 111 13.55 -6.86 10.75
C SER A 111 12.65 -5.66 10.44
N ASP A 112 13.03 -4.84 9.46
CA ASP A 112 12.24 -3.67 9.07
C ASP A 112 10.93 -4.12 8.40
N ILE A 113 11.03 -5.10 7.49
CA ILE A 113 9.86 -5.68 6.82
C ILE A 113 8.98 -6.46 7.82
N ASP A 114 9.59 -7.27 8.67
CA ASP A 114 8.88 -8.06 9.68
C ASP A 114 8.16 -7.17 10.70
N GLY A 115 8.77 -6.04 11.06
CA GLY A 115 8.16 -5.03 11.94
C GLY A 115 6.87 -4.41 11.36
N LEU A 116 6.79 -4.26 10.03
CA LEU A 116 5.61 -3.71 9.37
C LEU A 116 4.56 -4.76 8.99
N ARG A 117 4.90 -6.06 9.00
CA ARG A 117 4.07 -7.13 8.44
C ARG A 117 2.62 -7.15 8.95
N ILE A 118 2.41 -6.97 10.26
CA ILE A 118 1.06 -7.01 10.85
C ILE A 118 0.25 -5.77 10.44
N GLY A 119 0.85 -4.58 10.57
CA GLY A 119 0.21 -3.33 10.18
C GLY A 119 -0.11 -3.28 8.69
N PHE A 120 0.84 -3.70 7.86
CA PHE A 120 0.65 -3.76 6.41
C PHE A 120 -0.48 -4.71 6.01
N ARG A 121 -0.54 -5.92 6.62
CA ARG A 121 -1.66 -6.84 6.40
C ARG A 121 -3.00 -6.21 6.77
N ALA A 122 -3.10 -5.60 7.94
CA ALA A 122 -4.34 -4.96 8.39
C ALA A 122 -4.77 -3.84 7.41
N ALA A 123 -3.83 -3.02 6.95
CA ALA A 123 -4.10 -1.98 5.97
C ALA A 123 -4.58 -2.55 4.63
N VAL A 124 -3.94 -3.59 4.10
CA VAL A 124 -4.36 -4.25 2.86
C VAL A 124 -5.78 -4.82 2.99
N GLN A 125 -6.08 -5.48 4.11
CA GLN A 125 -7.41 -6.05 4.36
C GLN A 125 -8.48 -4.96 4.46
N GLU A 126 -8.24 -3.90 5.22
CA GLU A 126 -9.20 -2.83 5.41
C GLU A 126 -9.44 -2.04 4.12
N LEU A 127 -8.39 -1.75 3.34
CA LEU A 127 -8.54 -1.10 2.03
C LEU A 127 -9.31 -1.99 1.04
N ALA A 128 -9.04 -3.30 1.00
CA ALA A 128 -9.79 -4.23 0.15
C ALA A 128 -11.28 -4.30 0.54
N GLN A 129 -11.60 -4.27 1.84
CA GLN A 129 -12.98 -4.19 2.32
C GLN A 129 -13.66 -2.89 1.87
N LEU A 130 -12.95 -1.76 1.86
CA LEU A 130 -13.49 -0.50 1.35
C LEU A 130 -13.77 -0.56 -0.17
N CYS A 131 -13.03 -1.36 -0.93
CA CYS A 131 -13.33 -1.67 -2.33
C CYS A 131 -14.53 -2.63 -2.51
N GLY A 132 -15.05 -3.21 -1.44
CA GLY A 132 -16.13 -4.20 -1.49
C GLY A 132 -15.67 -5.60 -1.86
N TRP A 133 -14.39 -5.93 -1.69
CA TRP A 133 -13.85 -7.26 -1.93
C TRP A 133 -13.91 -8.10 -0.66
N SER A 134 -14.22 -9.39 -0.82
CA SER A 134 -14.39 -10.37 0.26
C SER A 134 -13.32 -11.43 0.23
#